data_AF-A0AAP3M7Q9-F1
#
_entry.id   AF-A0AAP3M7Q9-F1
#
_cell.length_a   1.000
_cell.length_b   1.000
_cell.length_c   1.000
_cell.angle_alpha   90.00
_cell.angle_beta   90.00
_cell.angle_gamma   90.00
#
_symmetry.space_group_name_H-M   'P 1'
#
loop_
_entity.id
_entity.type
_entity.pdbx_description
1 polymer ?
#
loop_
_entity_poly.entity_id
_entity_poly.type
_entity_poly.pdbx_seq_one_letter_code
_entity_poly.pdbx_strand_id
1 'polypeptide(L)'
;MQLIAVLKGCFATYAVGVLLSWTGYLYSYWWGGLNVFDQWSSLFVSVIYGAVFAAPVVIFIILLWVILAWRKAIVNFYVAPAVSAVLLGPMMWALNDGSVSALFMGAFWGLIFGTIFWLFTFGRRNSAELRLR
;
A
#
# COMPACT_ATOMS: atom_id res chain seq x y z
N MET A 1 -8.89 -1.18 -20.31
CA MET A 1 -9.31 -2.01 -19.14
C MET A 1 -8.25 -2.05 -18.03
N GLN A 2 -6.96 -1.93 -18.35
CA GLN A 2 -5.88 -2.03 -17.36
C GLN A 2 -5.89 -0.92 -16.30
N LEU A 3 -6.29 0.31 -16.63
CA LEU A 3 -6.41 1.40 -15.65
C LEU A 3 -7.37 1.05 -14.49
N ILE A 4 -8.50 0.41 -14.79
CA ILE A 4 -9.45 -0.04 -13.77
C ILE A 4 -8.82 -1.12 -12.88
N ALA A 5 -7.99 -1.99 -13.45
CA ALA A 5 -7.28 -3.02 -12.68
C ALA A 5 -6.22 -2.39 -11.75
N VAL A 6 -5.53 -1.33 -12.20
CA VAL A 6 -4.61 -0.56 -11.37
C VAL A 6 -5.35 0.11 -10.21
N LEU A 7 -6.48 0.76 -10.50
CA LEU A 7 -7.34 1.35 -9.47
C LEU A 7 -7.85 0.31 -8.47
N LYS A 8 -8.22 -0.90 -8.93
CA LYS A 8 -8.60 -2.02 -8.06
C LYS A 8 -7.45 -2.47 -7.17
N GLY A 9 -6.23 -2.54 -7.69
CA GLY A 9 -5.03 -2.86 -6.90
C GLY A 9 -4.74 -1.80 -5.84
N CYS A 10 -4.84 -0.51 -6.20
CA CYS A 10 -4.71 0.60 -5.27
C CYS A 10 -5.77 0.49 -4.15
N PHE A 11 -7.03 0.27 -4.52
CA PHE A 11 -8.13 0.13 -3.57
C PHE A 11 -7.96 -1.08 -2.66
N ALA A 12 -7.56 -2.24 -3.20
CA ALA A 12 -7.33 -3.44 -2.41
C ALA A 12 -6.20 -3.24 -1.39
N THR A 13 -5.10 -2.62 -1.80
CA THR A 13 -3.96 -2.33 -0.92
C THR A 13 -4.36 -1.34 0.18
N TYR A 14 -5.13 -0.32 -0.18
CA TYR A 14 -5.70 0.62 0.78
C TYR A 14 -6.64 -0.05 1.79
N ALA A 15 -7.59 -0.87 1.32
CA ALA A 15 -8.53 -1.58 2.19
C ALA A 15 -7.79 -2.52 3.16
N VAL A 16 -6.76 -3.23 2.69
CA VAL A 16 -5.94 -4.07 3.56
C VAL A 16 -5.16 -3.22 4.56
N GLY A 17 -4.61 -2.07 4.16
CA GLY A 17 -3.93 -1.14 5.06
C GLY A 17 -4.85 -0.62 6.17
N VAL A 18 -6.08 -0.23 5.83
CA VAL A 18 -7.10 0.20 6.81
C VAL A 18 -7.44 -0.94 7.77
N LEU A 19 -7.66 -2.15 7.27
CA LEU A 19 -7.96 -3.31 8.11
C LEU A 19 -6.80 -3.65 9.05
N LEU A 20 -5.57 -3.62 8.56
CA LEU A 20 -4.38 -3.85 9.39
C LEU A 20 -4.24 -2.79 10.48
N SER A 21 -4.39 -1.52 10.12
CA SER A 21 -4.40 -0.40 11.07
C SER A 21 -5.47 -0.59 12.14
N TRP A 22 -6.69 -0.98 11.73
CA TRP A 22 -7.79 -1.22 12.65
C TRP A 22 -7.56 -2.46 13.55
N THR A 23 -6.98 -3.54 13.02
CA THR A 23 -6.62 -4.72 13.84
C THR A 23 -5.51 -4.41 14.84
N GLY A 24 -4.53 -3.56 14.48
CA GLY A 24 -3.51 -3.08 15.40
C GLY A 24 -4.13 -2.21 16.51
N TYR A 25 -5.09 -1.37 16.15
CA TYR A 25 -5.87 -0.60 17.13
C TYR A 25 -6.66 -1.51 18.07
N LEU A 26 -7.36 -2.53 17.56
CA LEU A 26 -8.06 -3.52 18.40
C LEU A 26 -7.09 -4.23 19.34
N TYR A 27 -5.94 -4.66 18.85
CA TYR A 27 -4.92 -5.28 19.71
C TYR A 27 -4.51 -4.36 20.87
N SER A 28 -4.24 -3.08 20.59
CA SER A 28 -3.96 -2.07 21.63
C SER A 28 -5.14 -1.87 22.59
N TYR A 29 -6.37 -1.92 22.07
CA TYR A 29 -7.59 -1.78 22.87
C TYR A 29 -7.74 -2.91 23.89
N TRP A 30 -7.51 -4.15 23.48
CA TRP A 30 -7.61 -5.34 24.35
C TRP A 30 -6.54 -5.37 25.45
N TRP A 31 -5.37 -4.76 25.21
CA TRP A 31 -4.25 -4.75 26.15
C TRP A 31 -4.19 -3.48 27.03
N GLY A 32 -5.29 -2.72 27.08
CA GLY A 32 -5.40 -1.57 27.99
C GLY A 32 -4.63 -0.33 27.54
N GLY A 33 -4.31 -0.20 26.25
CA GLY A 33 -3.73 1.01 25.69
C GLY A 33 -4.65 2.24 25.85
N LEU A 34 -4.07 3.44 25.80
CA LEU A 34 -4.82 4.70 25.82
C LEU A 34 -5.65 4.84 24.53
N ASN A 35 -6.95 4.58 24.62
CA ASN A 35 -7.86 4.65 23.50
C ASN A 35 -8.64 5.97 23.53
N VAL A 36 -8.35 6.85 22.55
CA VAL A 36 -8.98 8.18 22.43
C VAL A 36 -10.38 8.10 21.81
N PHE A 37 -10.64 7.09 20.99
CA PHE A 37 -11.90 6.88 20.28
C PHE A 37 -12.49 5.50 20.62
N ASP A 38 -13.76 5.25 20.29
CA ASP A 38 -14.29 3.89 20.27
C ASP A 38 -13.83 3.13 19.01
N GLN A 39 -13.99 1.80 19.02
CA GLN A 39 -13.49 0.91 17.98
C GLN A 39 -14.02 1.25 16.57
N TRP A 40 -15.25 1.73 16.46
CA TRP A 40 -15.87 2.04 15.17
C TRP A 40 -15.50 3.44 14.71
N SER A 41 -15.47 4.43 15.61
CA SER A 41 -14.96 5.76 15.26
C SER A 41 -13.49 5.73 14.83
N SER A 42 -12.65 4.90 15.46
CA SER A 42 -11.26 4.67 15.01
C SER A 42 -11.18 4.11 13.59
N LEU A 43 -12.09 3.20 13.22
CA LEU A 43 -12.17 2.67 11.86
C LEU A 43 -12.55 3.78 10.87
N PHE A 44 -13.58 4.57 11.18
CA PHE A 44 -13.99 5.70 10.32
C PHE A 44 -12.89 6.75 10.16
N VAL A 45 -12.20 7.09 11.24
CA VAL A 45 -11.04 8.01 11.22
C VAL A 45 -9.94 7.42 10.34
N SER A 46 -9.59 6.14 10.52
CA SER A 46 -8.57 5.46 9.70
C SER A 46 -8.93 5.46 8.22
N VAL A 47 -10.21 5.29 7.87
CA VAL A 47 -10.69 5.37 6.49
C VAL A 47 -10.59 6.80 5.96
N ILE A 48 -11.10 7.80 6.67
CA ILE A 48 -11.16 9.17 6.14
C ILE A 48 -9.75 9.74 6.00
N TYR A 49 -8.95 9.70 7.07
CA TYR A 49 -7.58 10.19 7.04
C TYR A 49 -6.71 9.36 6.10
N GLY A 50 -6.87 8.04 6.11
CA GLY A 50 -6.19 7.15 5.18
C GLY A 50 -6.47 7.49 3.72
N ALA A 51 -7.73 7.80 3.36
CA ALA A 51 -8.09 8.20 2.01
C ALA A 51 -7.42 9.53 1.59
N VAL A 52 -7.33 10.50 2.49
CA VAL A 52 -6.66 11.79 2.23
C VAL A 52 -5.18 11.59 1.89
N PHE A 53 -4.48 10.72 2.63
CA PHE A 53 -3.08 10.39 2.35
C PHE A 53 -2.91 9.45 1.15
N ALA A 54 -3.86 8.55 0.91
CA ALA A 54 -3.80 7.62 -0.22
C ALA A 54 -4.05 8.32 -1.57
N ALA A 55 -4.90 9.35 -1.62
CA ALA A 55 -5.24 10.06 -2.84
C ALA A 55 -4.01 10.56 -3.65
N PRO A 56 -3.05 11.32 -3.09
CA PRO A 56 -1.86 11.75 -3.83
C PRO A 56 -0.98 10.58 -4.26
N VAL A 57 -0.90 9.51 -3.47
CA VAL A 57 -0.13 8.30 -3.81
C VAL A 57 -0.77 7.56 -4.98
N VAL A 58 -2.11 7.46 -5.00
CA VAL A 58 -2.85 6.85 -6.12
C VAL A 58 -2.65 7.66 -7.39
N ILE A 59 -2.71 9.00 -7.32
CA ILE A 59 -2.43 9.87 -8.47
C ILE A 59 -1.01 9.62 -8.99
N PHE A 60 -0.02 9.54 -8.10
CA PHE A 60 1.36 9.24 -8.46
C PHE A 60 1.50 7.87 -9.15
N ILE A 61 0.86 6.82 -8.62
CA ILE A 61 0.87 5.48 -9.22
C ILE A 61 0.23 5.49 -10.61
N ILE A 62 -0.88 6.21 -10.79
CA ILE A 62 -1.54 6.35 -12.10
C ILE A 62 -0.62 7.07 -13.08
N LEU A 63 0.02 8.17 -12.69
CA LEU A 63 0.96 8.90 -13.54
C LEU A 63 2.13 8.01 -13.95
N LEU A 64 2.71 7.28 -12.99
CA LEU A 64 3.81 6.35 -13.24
C LEU A 64 3.37 5.23 -14.19
N TRP A 65 2.17 4.68 -14.00
CA TRP A 65 1.58 3.70 -14.90
C TRP A 65 1.38 4.24 -16.32
N VAL A 66 0.86 5.47 -16.48
CA VAL A 66 0.68 6.10 -17.80
C VAL A 66 2.02 6.26 -18.50
N ILE A 67 3.05 6.74 -17.81
CA ILE A 67 4.40 6.92 -18.36
C ILE A 67 4.99 5.57 -18.81
N LEU A 68 4.86 4.53 -18.00
CA LEU A 68 5.36 3.20 -18.35
C LEU A 68 4.54 2.55 -19.49
N ALA A 69 3.23 2.79 -19.54
CA ALA A 69 2.36 2.33 -20.62
C ALA A 69 2.69 3.02 -21.95
N TRP A 70 3.09 4.30 -21.93
CA TRP A 70 3.57 5.01 -23.13
C TRP A 70 4.84 4.39 -23.68
N ARG A 71 5.72 3.90 -22.80
CA ARG A 71 6.95 3.20 -23.18
C ARG A 71 6.75 1.72 -23.52
N LYS A 72 5.52 1.20 -23.43
CA LYS A 72 5.19 -0.24 -23.58
C LYS A 72 6.09 -1.12 -22.70
N ALA A 73 6.40 -0.64 -21.50
CA ALA A 73 7.31 -1.32 -20.60
C ALA A 73 6.70 -2.66 -20.13
N ILE A 74 7.56 -3.67 -19.99
CA ILE A 74 7.21 -4.93 -19.35
C ILE A 74 7.62 -4.82 -17.89
N VAL A 75 6.64 -4.86 -17.00
CA VAL A 75 6.89 -4.88 -15.56
C VAL A 75 6.78 -6.31 -15.07
N ASN A 76 7.70 -6.72 -14.21
CA ASN A 76 7.69 -8.04 -13.59
C ASN A 76 7.04 -7.98 -12.20
N PHE A 77 6.51 -9.12 -11.75
CA PHE A 77 5.92 -9.29 -10.43
C PHE A 77 6.80 -8.70 -9.33
N TYR A 78 8.09 -9.03 -9.32
CA TYR A 78 9.04 -8.62 -8.30
C TYR A 78 9.23 -7.11 -8.17
N VAL A 79 8.92 -6.34 -9.21
CA VAL A 79 9.12 -4.89 -9.21
C VAL A 79 8.16 -4.22 -8.22
N ALA A 80 6.90 -4.65 -8.18
CA ALA A 80 5.92 -4.02 -7.29
C ALA A 80 6.25 -4.23 -5.79
N PRO A 81 6.50 -5.47 -5.29
CA PRO A 81 6.97 -5.70 -3.93
C PRO A 81 8.30 -5.00 -3.63
N ALA A 82 9.28 -5.07 -4.53
CA ALA A 82 10.59 -4.46 -4.29
C ALA A 82 10.50 -2.93 -4.18
N VAL A 83 9.77 -2.27 -5.08
CA VAL A 83 9.57 -0.81 -5.02
C VAL A 83 8.81 -0.43 -3.76
N SER A 84 7.74 -1.16 -3.42
CA SER A 84 7.01 -0.89 -2.18
C SER A 84 7.87 -1.08 -0.93
N ALA A 85 8.73 -2.10 -0.88
CA ALA A 85 9.67 -2.31 0.23
C ALA A 85 10.72 -1.19 0.34
N VAL A 86 11.27 -0.76 -0.80
CA VAL A 86 12.25 0.34 -0.88
C VAL A 86 11.63 1.69 -0.53
N LEU A 87 10.32 1.88 -0.74
CA LEU A 87 9.63 3.11 -0.33
C LEU A 87 9.24 3.09 1.15
N LEU A 88 8.63 2.00 1.61
CA LEU A 88 8.12 1.90 2.99
C LEU A 88 9.22 1.69 4.03
N GLY A 89 10.29 0.96 3.72
CA GLY A 89 11.38 0.72 4.65
C GLY A 89 12.04 2.02 5.14
N PRO A 90 12.66 2.82 4.26
CA PRO A 90 13.30 4.08 4.62
C PRO A 90 12.33 5.08 5.25
N MET A 91 11.07 5.11 4.79
CA MET A 91 10.03 5.94 5.39
C MET A 91 9.80 5.56 6.86
N MET A 92 9.63 4.27 7.17
CA MET A 92 9.45 3.80 8.54
C MET A 92 10.70 4.00 9.40
N TRP A 93 11.89 3.84 8.82
CA TRP A 93 13.17 4.14 9.48
C TRP A 93 13.27 5.60 9.89
N ALA A 94 12.96 6.53 8.98
CA ALA A 94 12.99 7.96 9.23
C ALA A 94 11.95 8.40 10.28
N LEU A 95 10.77 7.76 10.30
CA LEU A 95 9.70 8.07 11.25
C LEU A 95 9.92 7.49 12.65
N ASN A 96 10.85 6.55 12.83
CA ASN A 96 11.13 5.88 14.10
C ASN A 96 12.61 6.07 14.51
N ASP A 97 13.11 7.31 14.44
CA ASP A 97 14.43 7.74 14.91
C ASP A 97 15.60 6.86 14.43
N GLY A 98 15.49 6.34 13.21
CA GLY A 98 16.53 5.51 12.62
C GLY A 98 16.61 4.08 13.17
N SER A 99 15.53 3.57 13.79
CA SER A 99 15.51 2.20 14.29
C SER A 99 15.56 1.17 13.15
N VAL A 100 16.55 0.28 13.22
CA VAL A 100 16.76 -0.79 12.23
C VAL A 100 15.57 -1.75 12.18
N SER A 101 14.90 -1.98 13.32
CA SER A 101 13.66 -2.77 13.38
C SER A 101 12.53 -2.15 12.56
N ALA A 102 12.36 -0.82 12.60
CA ALA A 102 11.35 -0.15 11.79
C ALA A 102 11.68 -0.19 10.29
N LEU A 103 12.96 -0.14 9.91
CA LEU A 103 13.39 -0.33 8.53
C LEU A 103 12.95 -1.71 7.98
N PHE A 104 13.26 -2.78 8.73
CA PHE A 104 12.88 -4.13 8.33
C PHE A 104 11.37 -4.35 8.36
N MET A 105 10.67 -3.80 9.36
CA MET A 105 9.22 -3.90 9.44
C MET A 105 8.55 -3.15 8.28
N GLY A 106 9.05 -1.95 7.93
CA GLY A 106 8.58 -1.20 6.78
C GLY A 106 8.83 -1.91 5.46
N ALA A 107 10.02 -2.49 5.27
CA ALA A 107 10.34 -3.29 4.09
C ALA A 107 9.42 -4.53 3.99
N PHE A 108 9.19 -5.23 5.10
CA PHE A 108 8.31 -6.39 5.17
C PHE A 108 6.87 -6.04 4.79
N TRP A 109 6.30 -4.99 5.39
CA TRP A 109 4.96 -4.51 5.02
C TRP A 109 4.90 -4.02 3.58
N GLY A 110 5.96 -3.37 3.09
CA GLY A 110 6.08 -2.97 1.70
C GLY A 110 6.05 -4.15 0.73
N LEU A 111 6.74 -5.24 1.02
CA LEU A 111 6.68 -6.46 0.22
C LEU A 111 5.24 -7.01 0.15
N ILE A 112 4.54 -7.04 1.30
CA ILE A 112 3.15 -7.53 1.38
C ILE A 112 2.23 -6.63 0.55
N PHE A 113 2.28 -5.31 0.76
CA PHE A 113 1.41 -4.38 0.05
C PHE A 113 1.67 -4.36 -1.46
N GLY A 114 2.94 -4.39 -1.88
CA GLY A 114 3.28 -4.48 -3.30
C GLY A 114 2.82 -5.80 -3.94
N THR A 115 2.85 -6.89 -3.18
CA THR A 115 2.32 -8.20 -3.62
C THR A 115 0.80 -8.16 -3.78
N ILE A 116 0.09 -7.59 -2.80
CA ILE A 116 -1.37 -7.44 -2.85
C ILE A 116 -1.77 -6.56 -4.04
N PHE A 117 -1.12 -5.41 -4.21
CA PHE A 117 -1.33 -4.54 -5.36
C PHE A 117 -1.22 -5.34 -6.67
N TRP A 118 -0.13 -6.09 -6.85
CA TRP A 118 0.07 -6.87 -8.06
C TRP A 118 -1.01 -7.93 -8.27
N LEU A 119 -1.33 -8.72 -7.24
CA LEU A 119 -2.32 -9.79 -7.34
C LEU A 119 -3.69 -9.25 -7.74
N PHE A 120 -4.08 -8.09 -7.23
CA PHE A 120 -5.37 -7.47 -7.56
C PHE A 120 -5.35 -6.71 -8.90
N THR A 121 -4.20 -6.24 -9.37
CA THR A 121 -4.07 -5.54 -10.66
C THR A 121 -3.84 -6.49 -11.84
N PHE A 122 -2.94 -7.46 -11.72
CA PHE A 122 -2.50 -8.33 -12.81
C PHE A 122 -2.78 -9.82 -12.56
N GLY A 123 -3.30 -10.19 -11.38
CA GLY A 123 -3.57 -11.58 -11.03
C GLY A 123 -2.29 -12.37 -10.80
N ARG A 124 -2.26 -13.63 -11.25
CA ARG A 124 -1.13 -14.55 -11.10
C ARG A 124 -0.06 -14.42 -12.20
N ARG A 125 -0.07 -13.33 -12.98
CA ARG A 125 0.90 -13.13 -14.06
C ARG A 125 2.25 -12.75 -13.47
N ASN A 126 3.34 -13.34 -13.97
CA ASN A 126 4.70 -12.97 -13.54
C ASN A 126 5.24 -11.72 -14.25
N SER A 127 4.66 -11.39 -15.40
CA SER A 127 5.00 -10.19 -16.17
C SER A 127 3.73 -9.62 -16.81
N ALA A 128 3.69 -8.30 -16.92
CA ALA A 128 2.60 -7.57 -17.55
C ALA A 128 3.18 -6.48 -18.45
N GLU A 129 2.77 -6.49 -19.72
CA GLU A 129 3.00 -5.38 -20.63
C GLU A 129 1.95 -4.30 -20.36
N LEU A 130 2.43 -3.09 -20.08
CA LEU A 130 1.58 -1.95 -19.78
C LEU A 130 1.07 -1.31 -21.07
N ARG A 131 -0.26 -1.18 -21.19
CA ARG A 131 -0.94 -0.64 -22.37
C ARG A 131 -2.04 0.33 -21.95
N LEU A 132 -2.20 1.41 -22.72
CA LEU A 132 -3.24 2.41 -22.49
C LEU A 132 -4.68 1.94 -22.80
N ARG A 133 -4.85 0.79 -23.47
CA ARG A 133 -6.16 0.26 -23.90
C ARG A 133 -6.83 -0.66 -22.87
#